data_AF-A0A5C7W662-F1
#
_entry.id   AF-A0A5C7W662-F1
#
_cell.length_a   1.000
_cell.length_b   1.000
_cell.length_c   1.000
_cell.angle_alpha   90.00
_cell.angle_beta   90.00
_cell.angle_gamma   90.00
#
_symmetry.space_group_name_H-M   'P 1'
#
loop_
_entity.id
_entity.type
_entity.pdbx_description
1 polymer ?
#
loop_
_entity_poly.entity_id
_entity_poly.type
_entity_poly.pdbx_seq_one_letter_code
_entity_poly.pdbx_strand_id
1 'polypeptide(L)'
;FLLEMGLIASSQLGALRQFGLRLAAFALLMPLLGALVGALLARFMGLSLGGTAMLATLAASASYIAVPAALRLALPEANPSLSLTASLGITFPFNILIGIPLYLALAEQLIAWGL
;
A
#
# COMPACT_ATOMS: atom_id res chain seq x y z
N PHE A 1 -8.83 15.65 -9.51
CA PHE A 1 -7.85 14.61 -9.14
C PHE A 1 -8.22 13.84 -7.87
N LEU A 2 -8.12 14.41 -6.66
CA LEU A 2 -8.47 13.67 -5.43
C LEU A 2 -9.92 13.15 -5.42
N LEU A 3 -10.88 13.98 -5.86
CA LEU A 3 -12.28 13.58 -6.02
C LEU A 3 -12.46 12.47 -7.06
N GLU A 4 -11.76 12.57 -8.19
CA GLU A 4 -11.80 11.58 -9.28
C GLU A 4 -11.24 10.23 -8.85
N MET A 5 -10.09 10.22 -8.17
CA MET A 5 -9.52 9.00 -7.59
C MET A 5 -10.42 8.41 -6.51
N GLY A 6 -11.09 9.26 -5.72
CA GLY A 6 -12.13 8.83 -4.76
C GLY A 6 -13.33 8.17 -5.44
N LEU A 7 -13.82 8.74 -6.55
CA LEU A 7 -14.90 8.16 -7.34
C LEU A 7 -14.48 6.82 -7.97
N ILE A 8 -13.27 6.73 -8.51
CA ILE A 8 -12.70 5.48 -9.06
C ILE A 8 -12.54 4.42 -7.96
N ALA A 9 -12.05 4.79 -6.77
CA ALA A 9 -11.94 3.84 -5.67
C ALA A 9 -13.33 3.32 -5.24
N SER A 10 -14.33 4.21 -5.16
CA SER A 10 -15.70 3.85 -4.76
C SER A 10 -16.39 2.92 -5.78
N SER A 11 -16.16 3.12 -7.08
CA SER A 11 -16.75 2.29 -8.13
C SER A 11 -16.16 0.87 -8.15
N GLN A 12 -14.96 0.68 -7.62
CA GLN A 12 -14.30 -0.61 -7.52
C GLN A 12 -14.63 -1.40 -6.25
N LEU A 13 -15.40 -0.83 -5.30
CA LEU A 13 -15.89 -1.58 -4.14
C LEU A 13 -16.83 -2.75 -4.53
N GLY A 14 -17.50 -2.65 -5.68
CA GLY A 14 -18.31 -3.74 -6.23
C GLY A 14 -17.46 -4.94 -6.69
N ALA A 15 -16.25 -4.69 -7.21
CA ALA A 15 -15.31 -5.71 -7.66
C ALA A 15 -14.73 -6.53 -6.49
N LEU A 16 -14.60 -5.95 -5.28
CA LEU A 16 -14.22 -6.69 -4.07
C LEU A 16 -15.14 -7.89 -3.79
N ARG A 17 -16.44 -7.77 -4.08
CA ARG A 17 -17.40 -8.88 -3.92
C ARG A 17 -17.15 -10.03 -4.90
N GLN A 18 -16.54 -9.75 -6.05
CA GLN A 18 -16.30 -10.72 -7.12
C GLN A 18 -14.95 -11.44 -6.98
N PHE A 19 -13.91 -10.75 -6.51
CA PHE A 19 -12.54 -11.28 -6.48
C PHE A 19 -12.11 -11.95 -5.16
N GLY A 20 -12.93 -11.84 -4.12
CA GLY A 20 -12.88 -12.71 -2.94
C GLY A 20 -11.80 -12.41 -1.89
N LEU A 21 -11.82 -13.20 -0.82
CA LEU A 21 -10.97 -13.03 0.37
C LEU A 21 -9.46 -13.08 0.08
N ARG A 22 -9.03 -13.81 -0.95
CA ARG A 22 -7.60 -13.95 -1.30
C ARG A 22 -6.99 -12.64 -1.77
N LEU A 23 -7.71 -11.89 -2.61
CA LEU A 23 -7.25 -10.60 -3.10
C LEU A 23 -7.16 -9.58 -1.95
N ALA A 24 -8.17 -9.58 -1.07
CA ALA A 24 -8.16 -8.71 0.10
C ALA A 24 -7.01 -9.03 1.06
N ALA A 25 -6.77 -10.32 1.34
CA ALA A 25 -5.64 -10.74 2.15
C ALA A 25 -4.31 -10.29 1.55
N PHE A 26 -4.10 -10.49 0.25
CA PHE A 26 -2.89 -10.02 -0.42
C PHE A 26 -2.73 -8.50 -0.34
N ALA A 27 -3.79 -7.75 -0.67
CA ALA A 27 -3.76 -6.28 -0.72
C ALA A 27 -3.58 -5.62 0.66
N LEU A 28 -3.86 -6.35 1.74
CA LEU A 28 -3.62 -5.92 3.13
C LEU A 28 -2.26 -6.37 3.67
N LEU A 29 -1.84 -7.60 3.37
CA LEU A 29 -0.58 -8.15 3.89
C LEU A 29 0.64 -7.59 3.17
N MET A 30 0.55 -7.37 1.85
CA MET A 30 1.68 -6.90 1.05
C MET A 30 2.21 -5.51 1.50
N PRO A 31 1.35 -4.51 1.78
CA PRO A 31 1.79 -3.24 2.36
C PRO A 31 2.52 -3.39 3.69
N LEU A 32 2.03 -4.27 4.58
CA LEU A 32 2.66 -4.51 5.89
C LEU A 32 4.06 -5.11 5.74
N LEU A 33 4.23 -6.06 4.82
CA LEU A 33 5.54 -6.60 4.49
C LEU A 33 6.48 -5.52 3.92
N GLY A 34 5.96 -4.68 3.02
CA GLY A 34 6.69 -3.55 2.47
C GLY A 34 7.14 -2.55 3.55
N ALA A 35 6.24 -2.17 4.45
CA ALA A 35 6.55 -1.29 5.58
C ALA A 35 7.63 -1.88 6.49
N LEU A 36 7.54 -3.17 6.83
CA LEU A 36 8.53 -3.83 7.66
C LEU A 36 9.91 -3.79 7.01
N VAL A 37 10.01 -4.17 5.74
CA VAL A 37 11.28 -4.12 4.99
C VAL A 37 11.81 -2.69 4.90
N GLY A 38 10.95 -1.73 4.56
CA GLY A 38 11.34 -0.32 4.46
C GLY A 38 11.80 0.27 5.79
N ALA A 39 11.13 -0.05 6.89
CA ALA A 39 11.50 0.39 8.23
C ALA A 39 12.85 -0.20 8.67
N LEU A 40 13.06 -1.50 8.45
CA LEU A 40 14.33 -2.16 8.77
C LEU A 40 15.48 -1.56 7.95
N LEU A 41 15.30 -1.35 6.64
CA LEU A 41 16.30 -0.71 5.79
C LEU A 41 16.61 0.72 6.24
N ALA A 42 15.59 1.53 6.54
CA ALA A 42 15.79 2.88 7.08
C ALA A 42 16.60 2.86 8.37
N ARG A 43 16.34 1.89 9.25
CA ARG A 43 17.09 1.72 10.49
C ARG A 43 18.54 1.37 10.22
N PHE A 44 18.82 0.41 9.33
CA PHE A 44 20.18 0.08 8.89
C PHE A 44 20.92 1.27 8.28
N MET A 45 20.19 2.18 7.62
CA MET A 45 20.73 3.42 7.07
C MET A 45 20.93 4.53 8.13
N GLY A 46 20.54 4.30 9.39
CA GLY A 46 20.66 5.30 10.47
C GLY A 46 19.70 6.48 10.32
N LEU A 47 18.56 6.31 9.64
CA LEU A 47 17.58 7.39 9.47
C LEU A 47 16.91 7.76 10.80
N SER A 48 16.44 9.02 10.88
CA SER A 48 15.63 9.51 12.00
C SER A 48 14.29 8.78 12.08
N LEU A 49 13.54 9.01 13.17
CA LEU A 49 12.16 8.49 13.30
C LEU A 49 11.28 8.90 12.11
N GLY A 50 11.31 10.19 11.76
CA GLY A 50 10.57 10.69 10.60
C GLY A 50 11.02 10.03 9.30
N GLY A 51 12.35 9.87 9.10
CA GLY A 51 12.89 9.20 7.90
C GLY A 51 12.49 7.73 7.82
N THR A 52 12.49 7.02 8.95
CA THR A 52 12.09 5.61 9.04
C THR A 52 10.61 5.43 8.75
N ALA A 53 9.74 6.21 9.38
CA ALA A 53 8.31 6.18 9.13
C ALA A 53 7.98 6.53 7.68
N MET A 54 8.69 7.52 7.11
CA MET A 54 8.53 7.91 5.71
C MET A 54 8.95 6.80 4.75
N LEU A 55 10.12 6.17 4.94
CA LEU A 55 10.57 5.08 4.07
C LEU A 55 9.67 3.85 4.19
N ALA A 56 9.22 3.50 5.40
CA ALA A 56 8.24 2.44 5.62
C ALA A 56 6.94 2.70 4.85
N THR A 57 6.42 3.93 4.92
CA THR A 57 5.21 4.34 4.20
C THR A 57 5.38 4.25 2.69
N LEU A 58 6.53 4.68 2.17
CA LEU A 58 6.85 4.59 0.74
C LEU A 58 6.94 3.13 0.29
N ALA A 59 7.60 2.27 1.07
CA ALA A 59 7.76 0.85 0.77
C ALA A 59 6.44 0.07 0.87
N ALA A 60 5.51 0.49 1.72
CA ALA A 60 4.17 -0.09 1.85
C ALA A 60 3.17 0.39 0.78
N SER A 61 3.51 1.45 0.05
CA SER A 61 2.62 2.03 -0.94
C SER A 61 2.63 1.24 -2.24
N ALA A 62 1.47 1.20 -2.91
CA ALA A 62 1.37 0.70 -4.27
C ALA A 62 1.37 1.87 -5.28
N SER A 63 1.58 1.56 -6.56
CA SER A 63 1.32 2.54 -7.62
C SER A 63 -0.18 2.56 -7.90
N TYR A 64 -0.81 3.69 -7.57
CA TYR A 64 -2.27 3.87 -7.64
C TYR A 64 -2.76 4.34 -9.01
N ILE A 65 -1.85 4.66 -9.94
CA ILE A 65 -2.18 5.34 -11.20
C ILE A 65 -1.41 4.71 -12.37
N ALA A 66 -0.09 4.85 -12.36
CA ALA A 66 0.75 4.51 -13.50
C ALA A 66 0.80 3.00 -13.76
N VAL A 67 1.00 2.17 -12.72
CA VAL A 67 1.10 0.72 -12.90
C VAL A 67 -0.20 0.09 -13.36
N PRO A 68 -1.39 0.40 -12.78
CA PRO A 68 -2.64 -0.12 -13.31
C PRO A 68 -2.90 0.26 -14.77
N ALA A 69 -2.59 1.51 -15.15
CA ALA A 69 -2.70 1.96 -16.54
C ALA A 69 -1.72 1.25 -17.47
N ALA A 70 -0.46 1.09 -17.05
CA ALA A 70 0.56 0.39 -17.83
C ALA A 70 0.25 -1.11 -17.98
N LEU A 71 -0.22 -1.78 -16.91
CA LEU A 71 -0.59 -3.20 -16.95
C LEU A 71 -1.75 -3.46 -17.92
N ARG A 72 -2.74 -2.56 -17.98
CA ARG A 72 -3.85 -2.63 -18.96
C ARG A 72 -3.35 -2.67 -20.41
N LEU A 73 -2.27 -1.96 -20.70
CA LEU A 73 -1.71 -1.85 -22.05
C LEU A 73 -0.68 -2.94 -22.35
N ALA A 74 0.16 -3.26 -21.37
CA ALA A 74 1.29 -4.18 -21.55
C ALA A 74 0.91 -5.66 -21.39
N LEU A 75 -0.16 -5.97 -20.64
CA LEU A 75 -0.59 -7.34 -20.33
C LEU A 75 -2.11 -7.49 -20.55
N PRO A 76 -2.56 -7.55 -21.82
CA PRO A 76 -3.99 -7.59 -22.16
C PRO A 76 -4.72 -8.84 -21.63
N GLU A 77 -4.01 -9.95 -21.42
CA GLU A 77 -4.55 -11.19 -20.83
C GLU A 77 -4.81 -11.06 -19.31
N ALA A 78 -4.18 -10.09 -18.64
CA ALA A 78 -4.35 -9.90 -17.21
C ALA A 78 -5.64 -9.10 -16.94
N ASN A 79 -6.45 -9.56 -15.98
CA ASN A 79 -7.66 -8.84 -15.59
C ASN A 79 -7.30 -7.53 -14.86
N PRO A 80 -7.48 -6.35 -15.48
CA PRO A 80 -7.00 -5.11 -14.88
C PRO A 80 -7.85 -4.62 -13.71
N SER A 81 -9.06 -5.16 -13.57
CA SER A 81 -9.92 -4.88 -12.42
C SER A 81 -9.30 -5.41 -11.13
N LEU A 82 -8.51 -6.49 -11.17
CA LEU A 82 -7.80 -7.02 -10.00
C LEU A 82 -6.78 -6.04 -9.45
N SER A 83 -5.88 -5.54 -10.30
CA SER A 83 -4.81 -4.63 -9.87
C SER A 83 -5.36 -3.29 -9.39
N LEU A 84 -6.39 -2.76 -10.04
CA LEU A 84 -7.10 -1.55 -9.60
C LEU A 84 -7.84 -1.75 -8.29
N THR A 85 -8.56 -2.86 -8.12
CA THR A 85 -9.30 -3.12 -6.87
C THR A 85 -8.34 -3.30 -5.71
N ALA A 86 -7.24 -4.04 -5.89
CA ALA A 86 -6.23 -4.20 -4.86
C ALA A 86 -5.59 -2.86 -4.49
N SER A 87 -5.08 -2.09 -5.45
CA SER A 87 -4.33 -0.86 -5.16
C SER A 87 -5.21 0.28 -4.68
N LEU A 88 -6.29 0.62 -5.40
CA LEU A 88 -7.16 1.78 -5.10
C LEU A 88 -8.27 1.43 -4.12
N GLY A 89 -8.87 0.25 -4.25
CA GLY A 89 -10.03 -0.15 -3.44
C GLY A 89 -9.66 -0.64 -2.03
N ILE A 90 -8.43 -1.15 -1.84
CA ILE A 90 -8.01 -1.77 -0.58
C ILE A 90 -6.73 -1.12 -0.03
N THR A 91 -5.61 -1.24 -0.74
CA THR A 91 -4.30 -0.80 -0.23
C THR A 91 -4.24 0.70 0.04
N PHE A 92 -4.76 1.54 -0.85
CA PHE A 92 -4.79 2.99 -0.67
C PHE A 92 -5.57 3.42 0.58
N PRO A 93 -6.87 3.09 0.74
CA PRO A 93 -7.62 3.48 1.93
C PRO A 93 -7.04 2.86 3.21
N PHE A 94 -6.55 1.61 3.14
CA PHE A 94 -5.85 0.98 4.26
C PHE A 94 -4.63 1.79 4.69
N ASN A 95 -3.74 2.14 3.75
CA ASN A 95 -2.52 2.89 4.05
C ASN A 95 -2.82 4.26 4.66
N ILE A 96 -3.82 4.98 4.15
CA ILE A 96 -4.18 6.31 4.67
C ILE A 96 -4.81 6.22 6.06
N LEU A 97 -5.73 5.29 6.28
CA LEU A 97 -6.51 5.23 7.53
C LEU A 97 -5.78 4.50 8.67
N ILE A 98 -5.04 3.44 8.34
CA ILE A 98 -4.48 2.50 9.33
C ILE A 98 -2.96 2.37 9.15
N GLY A 99 -2.49 2.24 7.91
CA GLY A 99 -1.09 1.97 7.61
C GLY A 99 -0.15 3.06 8.13
N ILE A 100 -0.36 4.33 7.79
CA ILE A 100 0.54 5.42 8.20
C ILE A 100 0.70 5.48 9.75
N PRO A 101 -0.37 5.51 10.56
CA PRO A 101 -0.25 5.41 12.02
C PRO A 101 0.51 4.15 12.47
N LEU A 102 0.23 3.00 11.87
CA LEU A 102 0.88 1.73 12.20
C LEU A 102 2.39 1.74 11.86
N TYR A 103 2.77 2.33 10.73
CA TYR A 103 4.16 2.40 10.28
C TYR A 103 4.98 3.36 11.13
N LEU A 104 4.35 4.46 11.59
CA LEU A 104 4.97 5.35 12.57
C LEU A 104 5.19 4.61 13.90
N ALA A 105 4.19 3.89 14.42
CA ALA A 105 4.34 3.11 15.64
C ALA A 105 5.43 2.02 15.52
N LEU A 106 5.54 1.37 14.35
CA LEU A 106 6.64 0.45 14.07
C LEU A 106 8.01 1.16 14.11
N ALA A 107 8.12 2.33 13.49
CA ALA A 107 9.35 3.11 13.50
C ALA A 107 9.73 3.57 14.92
N GLU A 108 8.76 3.97 15.74
CA GLU A 108 8.95 4.31 17.15
C GLU A 108 9.48 3.10 17.93
N GLN A 109 8.89 1.93 17.75
CA GLN A 109 9.35 0.70 18.40
C GLN A 109 10.78 0.34 18.00
N LEU A 110 11.11 0.37 16.71
CA LEU A 110 12.45 0.04 16.22
C LEU A 110 13.53 1.00 16.76
N ILE A 111 13.20 2.28 16.93
CA ILE A 111 14.15 3.28 17.44
C ILE A 111 14.23 3.24 18.96
N ALA A 112 13.10 3.13 19.66
CA ALA A 112 13.05 3.09 21.12
C ALA A 112 13.77 1.86 21.69
N TRP A 113 13.76 0.75 20.97
CA TRP A 113 14.42 -0.49 21.40
C TRP A 113 15.93 -0.50 21.20
N GLY A 114 16.52 0.56 20.62
CA GLY A 114 17.97 0.71 20.51
C GLY A 114 18.70 -0.37 19.72
N LEU A 115 17.97 -1.18 18.94
CA LEU A 115 18.54 -2.16 17.98
C LEU A 115 19.25 -1.44 16.83
#